data_AF-A0A239JE45-F1
#
_entry.id   AF-A0A239JE45-F1
#
_cell.length_a   1.000
_cell.length_b   1.000
_cell.length_c   1.000
_cell.angle_alpha   90.00
_cell.angle_beta   90.00
_cell.angle_gamma   90.00
#
_symmetry.space_group_name_H-M   'P 1'
#
loop_
_entity.id
_entity.type
_entity.pdbx_description
1 polymer ?
#
loop_
_entity_poly.entity_id
_entity_poly.type
_entity_poly.pdbx_seq_one_letter_code
_entity_poly.pdbx_strand_id
1 'polypeptide(L)'
;MRDFSIDLYSEKIHSSKTKEYFEEVIRSYYNDSYRSAVVMLYSIAIADLVYKIEELKDLYNDSSAIEILDEITDLQKKNPRSPDWESKLIELVKQKTNLLEPSDYLNLITLQQHRHLCAHPVLTQNFELYRPNKETTRSHIRNTLEGILTKPAFLSRKIFDDLLQELVAVKTLIHNQPQLEKHLNTKYFDKLSPSAIQKIFKSLWRITFKTDDKHCNENREINLEALSILLKKNYELLNKSISSEKDYYSDINTNYLYQLISLLNRYPEIYNQLNDSIKILANNIIEKDADLVSFSIFLTGDIDKHVDKILDMNLGWGSSYNKTHIYTESILAVFERALSEGKRDLAYSFLIDMFGKSDQYAIADDRFDNIIYPNLKNFNKKEVKKIVDEVNNNSQIYGRRKATDNNYLIRQRVNELYTKFDFVKYPNFK
;
A
#
# COMPACT_ATOMS: atom_id res chain seq x y z
N MET A 1 3.71 8.82 -32.92
CA MET A 1 3.15 7.46 -32.68
C MET A 1 4.33 6.51 -32.61
N ARG A 2 4.48 5.73 -31.54
CA ARG A 2 5.45 4.62 -31.53
C ARG A 2 4.80 3.46 -32.27
N ASP A 3 5.49 2.92 -33.27
CA ASP A 3 5.01 1.74 -33.98
C ASP A 3 4.91 0.54 -33.03
N PHE A 4 3.80 -0.19 -33.10
CA PHE A 4 3.60 -1.43 -32.35
C PHE A 4 4.47 -2.53 -32.98
N SER A 5 5.37 -3.13 -32.18
CA SER A 5 6.17 -4.30 -32.58
C SER A 5 5.57 -5.56 -31.96
N ILE A 6 5.22 -6.53 -32.81
CA ILE A 6 4.73 -7.85 -32.37
C ILE A 6 5.83 -8.56 -31.56
N ASP A 7 7.07 -8.52 -32.03
CA ASP A 7 8.20 -9.23 -31.41
C ASP A 7 8.50 -8.69 -29.99
N LEU A 8 8.46 -7.37 -29.79
CA LEU A 8 8.67 -6.80 -28.45
C LEU A 8 7.52 -7.10 -27.48
N TYR A 9 6.30 -7.28 -27.99
CA TYR A 9 5.15 -7.62 -27.15
C TYR A 9 5.04 -9.12 -26.86
N SER A 10 5.49 -9.98 -27.78
CA SER A 10 5.54 -11.44 -27.54
C SER A 10 6.49 -11.80 -26.40
N GLU A 11 7.54 -11.01 -26.20
CA GLU A 11 8.44 -11.16 -25.05
C GLU A 11 7.74 -10.96 -23.69
N LYS A 12 6.59 -10.28 -23.67
CA LYS A 12 5.81 -10.00 -22.45
C LYS A 12 4.73 -11.04 -22.15
N ILE A 13 4.62 -12.11 -22.95
CA ILE A 13 3.69 -13.20 -22.67
C ILE A 13 4.14 -13.90 -21.38
N HIS A 14 3.23 -14.00 -20.41
CA HIS A 14 3.56 -14.51 -19.07
C HIS A 14 3.82 -16.02 -19.04
N SER A 15 2.98 -16.80 -19.74
CA SER A 15 3.11 -18.25 -19.81
C SER A 15 4.22 -18.63 -20.79
N SER A 16 5.22 -19.37 -20.30
CA SER A 16 6.32 -19.87 -21.14
C SER A 16 5.81 -20.79 -22.26
N LYS A 17 4.83 -21.65 -21.94
CA LYS A 17 4.17 -22.53 -22.93
C LYS A 17 3.44 -21.72 -24.00
N THR A 18 2.67 -20.71 -23.59
CA THR A 18 1.95 -19.82 -24.53
C THR A 18 2.94 -19.09 -25.43
N LYS A 19 4.06 -18.62 -24.87
CA LYS A 19 5.11 -17.93 -25.63
C LYS A 19 5.73 -18.82 -26.70
N GLU A 20 6.03 -20.07 -26.36
CA GLU A 20 6.55 -21.06 -27.31
C GLU A 20 5.57 -21.28 -28.48
N TYR A 21 4.28 -21.53 -28.18
CA TYR A 21 3.28 -21.70 -29.24
C TYR A 21 3.08 -20.44 -30.09
N PHE A 22 3.21 -19.25 -29.49
CA PHE A 22 3.04 -17.99 -30.19
C PHE A 22 4.10 -17.76 -31.27
N GLU A 23 5.27 -18.39 -31.20
CA GLU A 23 6.26 -18.34 -32.28
C GLU A 23 5.69 -18.85 -33.61
N GLU A 24 4.80 -19.84 -33.59
CA GLU A 24 4.16 -20.37 -34.80
C GLU A 24 3.27 -19.32 -35.48
N VAL A 25 2.59 -18.49 -34.68
CA VAL A 25 1.78 -17.37 -35.18
C VAL A 25 2.67 -16.34 -35.86
N ILE A 26 3.78 -15.98 -35.21
CA ILE A 26 4.76 -15.02 -35.74
C ILE A 26 5.32 -15.52 -37.08
N ARG A 27 5.80 -16.77 -37.13
CA ARG A 27 6.34 -17.37 -38.36
C ARG A 27 5.30 -17.41 -39.47
N SER A 28 4.06 -17.80 -39.15
CA SER A 28 2.96 -17.83 -40.13
C SER A 28 2.61 -16.44 -40.65
N TYR A 29 2.63 -15.43 -39.79
CA TYR A 29 2.34 -14.05 -40.16
C TYR A 29 3.41 -13.47 -41.10
N TYR A 30 4.70 -13.65 -40.76
CA TYR A 30 5.81 -13.14 -41.57
C TYR A 30 5.98 -13.89 -42.91
N ASN A 31 5.53 -15.14 -43.00
CA ASN A 31 5.51 -15.93 -44.24
C ASN A 31 4.22 -15.74 -45.06
N ASP A 32 3.47 -14.66 -44.85
CA ASP A 32 2.21 -14.34 -45.54
C ASP A 32 1.11 -15.43 -45.48
N SER A 33 1.25 -16.36 -44.53
CA SER A 33 0.35 -17.48 -44.26
C SER A 33 -0.75 -17.05 -43.28
N TYR A 34 -1.49 -16.00 -43.66
CA TYR A 34 -2.44 -15.31 -42.78
C TYR A 34 -3.59 -16.18 -42.26
N ARG A 35 -4.10 -17.11 -43.08
CA ARG A 35 -5.13 -18.08 -42.65
C ARG A 35 -4.61 -18.93 -41.49
N SER A 36 -3.41 -19.49 -41.63
CA SER A 36 -2.76 -20.30 -40.60
C SER A 36 -2.47 -19.47 -39.34
N ALA A 37 -1.99 -18.23 -39.51
CA ALA A 37 -1.72 -17.34 -38.38
C ALA A 37 -2.99 -17.07 -37.54
N VAL A 38 -4.14 -16.80 -38.18
CA VAL A 38 -5.42 -16.59 -37.48
C VAL A 38 -5.89 -17.85 -36.77
N VAL A 39 -5.80 -19.02 -37.42
CA VAL A 39 -6.22 -20.30 -36.82
C VAL A 39 -5.36 -20.64 -35.60
N MET A 40 -4.04 -20.46 -35.68
CA MET A 40 -3.13 -20.72 -34.58
C MET A 40 -3.32 -19.72 -33.43
N LEU A 41 -3.47 -18.44 -33.75
CA LEU A 41 -3.66 -17.39 -32.75
C LEU A 41 -4.88 -17.65 -31.87
N TYR A 42 -6.00 -18.05 -32.47
CA TYR A 42 -7.20 -18.40 -31.73
C TYR A 42 -6.98 -19.59 -30.80
N SER A 43 -6.35 -20.66 -31.30
CA SER A 43 -6.06 -21.86 -30.49
C SER A 43 -5.18 -21.53 -29.28
N ILE A 44 -4.19 -20.66 -29.47
CA ILE A 44 -3.29 -20.20 -28.41
C ILE A 44 -4.03 -19.31 -27.40
N ALA A 45 -4.92 -18.42 -27.86
CA ALA A 45 -5.73 -17.60 -26.97
C ALA A 45 -6.62 -18.44 -26.04
N ILE A 46 -7.24 -19.51 -26.57
CA ILE A 46 -8.05 -20.44 -25.77
C ILE A 46 -7.17 -21.20 -24.77
N ALA A 47 -6.04 -21.75 -25.21
CA ALA A 47 -5.12 -22.47 -24.33
C ALA A 47 -4.59 -21.58 -23.19
N ASP A 48 -4.22 -20.33 -23.50
CA ASP A 48 -3.74 -19.37 -22.51
C ASP A 48 -4.82 -18.98 -21.49
N LEU A 49 -6.09 -18.87 -21.91
CA LEU A 49 -7.20 -18.70 -20.98
C LEU A 49 -7.34 -19.90 -20.04
N VAL A 50 -7.22 -21.14 -20.55
CA VAL A 50 -7.26 -22.35 -19.70
C VAL A 50 -6.11 -22.32 -18.68
N TYR A 51 -4.88 -22.04 -19.12
CA TYR A 51 -3.72 -21.98 -18.21
C TYR A 51 -3.90 -20.92 -17.12
N LYS A 52 -4.51 -19.77 -17.43
CA LYS A 52 -4.79 -18.75 -16.43
C LYS A 52 -5.84 -19.19 -15.42
N ILE A 53 -6.84 -19.95 -15.85
CA ILE A 53 -7.87 -20.49 -14.94
C ILE A 53 -7.28 -21.62 -14.08
N GLU A 54 -6.41 -22.46 -14.64
CA GLU A 54 -5.64 -23.44 -13.87
C GLU A 54 -4.75 -22.74 -12.83
N GLU A 55 -4.05 -21.68 -13.20
CA GLU A 55 -3.26 -20.87 -12.26
C GLU A 55 -4.13 -20.27 -11.15
N LEU A 56 -5.32 -19.75 -11.49
CA LEU A 56 -6.30 -19.27 -10.52
C LEU A 56 -6.77 -20.35 -9.54
N LYS A 57 -6.99 -21.57 -10.03
CA LYS A 57 -7.33 -22.72 -9.20
C LYS A 57 -6.16 -23.14 -8.31
N ASP A 58 -4.99 -23.38 -8.89
CA ASP A 58 -3.90 -24.06 -8.19
C ASP A 58 -3.14 -23.14 -7.22
N LEU A 59 -2.96 -21.86 -7.58
CA LEU A 59 -2.21 -20.90 -6.75
C LEU A 59 -3.11 -20.11 -5.79
N TYR A 60 -4.38 -19.88 -6.16
CA TYR A 60 -5.28 -18.99 -5.42
C TYR A 60 -6.56 -19.68 -4.94
N ASN A 61 -6.71 -20.99 -5.18
CA ASN A 61 -7.87 -21.79 -4.80
C ASN A 61 -9.20 -21.14 -5.21
N ASP A 62 -9.23 -20.47 -6.38
CA ASP A 62 -10.38 -19.68 -6.84
C ASP A 62 -11.58 -20.58 -7.14
N SER A 63 -12.70 -20.35 -6.45
CA SER A 63 -13.91 -21.17 -6.57
C SER A 63 -14.59 -21.00 -7.93
N SER A 64 -14.56 -19.79 -8.49
CA SER A 64 -15.05 -19.55 -9.84
C SER A 64 -14.18 -20.24 -10.87
N ALA A 65 -12.85 -20.25 -10.70
CA ALA A 65 -11.95 -21.00 -11.56
C ALA A 65 -12.20 -22.51 -11.50
N ILE A 66 -12.40 -23.06 -10.30
CA ILE A 66 -12.78 -24.48 -10.10
C ILE A 66 -14.08 -24.79 -10.84
N GLU A 67 -15.14 -24.00 -10.63
CA GLU A 67 -16.41 -24.19 -11.32
C GLU A 67 -16.29 -24.12 -12.85
N ILE A 68 -15.49 -23.17 -13.37
CA ILE A 68 -15.27 -23.06 -14.82
C ILE A 68 -14.57 -24.31 -15.34
N LEU A 69 -13.49 -24.76 -14.68
CA LEU A 69 -12.74 -25.93 -15.12
C LEU A 69 -13.57 -27.20 -15.03
N ASP A 70 -14.37 -27.36 -13.98
CA ASP A 70 -15.26 -28.53 -13.82
C ASP A 70 -16.31 -28.55 -14.94
N GLU A 71 -16.97 -27.41 -15.22
CA GLU A 71 -17.97 -27.30 -16.29
C GLU A 71 -17.36 -27.57 -17.68
N ILE A 72 -16.18 -27.02 -17.97
CA ILE A 72 -15.47 -27.25 -19.23
C ILE A 72 -15.00 -28.71 -19.36
N THR A 73 -14.47 -29.29 -18.27
CA THR A 73 -14.04 -30.69 -18.24
C THR A 73 -15.23 -31.63 -18.51
N ASP A 74 -16.39 -31.34 -17.94
CA ASP A 74 -17.60 -32.11 -18.16
C ASP A 74 -18.12 -31.99 -19.60
N LEU A 75 -18.05 -30.81 -20.21
CA LEU A 75 -18.40 -30.62 -21.63
C LEU A 75 -17.46 -31.40 -22.56
N GLN A 76 -16.15 -31.34 -22.30
CA GLN A 76 -15.16 -32.09 -23.06
C GLN A 76 -15.36 -33.61 -22.91
N LYS A 77 -15.67 -34.10 -21.71
CA LYS A 77 -15.96 -35.53 -21.47
C LYS A 77 -17.22 -35.99 -22.19
N LYS A 78 -18.29 -35.18 -22.17
CA LYS A 78 -19.56 -35.50 -22.84
C LYS A 78 -19.43 -35.49 -24.36
N ASN A 79 -18.70 -34.52 -24.92
CA ASN A 79 -18.55 -34.35 -26.37
C ASN A 79 -17.09 -34.04 -26.77
N PRO A 80 -16.17 -35.04 -26.78
CA PRO A 80 -14.73 -34.82 -26.98
C PRO A 80 -14.32 -34.18 -28.32
N ARG A 81 -15.20 -34.23 -29.33
CA ARG A 81 -14.95 -33.68 -30.67
C ARG A 81 -15.66 -32.35 -30.93
N SER A 82 -16.49 -31.88 -29.99
CA SER A 82 -17.21 -30.63 -30.18
C SER A 82 -16.31 -29.43 -29.82
N PRO A 83 -16.25 -28.38 -30.64
CA PRO A 83 -15.61 -27.12 -30.28
C PRO A 83 -16.46 -26.24 -29.36
N ASP A 84 -17.70 -26.64 -29.01
CA ASP A 84 -18.64 -25.79 -28.27
C ASP A 84 -18.13 -25.37 -26.89
N TRP A 85 -17.26 -26.17 -26.28
CA TRP A 85 -16.63 -25.84 -24.99
C TRP A 85 -15.75 -24.59 -25.09
N GLU A 86 -15.18 -24.28 -26.27
CA GLU A 86 -14.33 -23.10 -26.48
C GLU A 86 -15.16 -21.83 -26.33
N SER A 87 -16.34 -21.79 -26.97
CA SER A 87 -17.28 -20.67 -26.84
C SER A 87 -17.77 -20.54 -25.41
N LYS A 88 -18.11 -21.68 -24.77
CA LYS A 88 -18.58 -21.68 -23.39
C LYS A 88 -17.50 -21.19 -22.42
N LEU A 89 -16.24 -21.54 -22.65
CA LEU A 89 -15.11 -21.04 -21.86
C LEU A 89 -15.04 -19.52 -21.93
N ILE A 90 -15.11 -18.93 -23.12
CA ILE A 90 -15.05 -17.48 -23.28
C ILE A 90 -16.19 -16.78 -22.52
N GLU A 91 -17.42 -17.31 -22.61
CA GLU A 91 -18.57 -16.80 -21.88
C GLU A 91 -18.37 -16.86 -20.36
N LEU A 92 -17.97 -18.03 -19.86
CA LEU A 92 -17.76 -18.27 -18.44
C LEU A 92 -16.63 -17.39 -17.88
N VAL A 93 -15.52 -17.27 -18.61
CA VAL A 93 -14.42 -16.37 -18.25
C VAL A 93 -14.92 -14.93 -18.17
N LYS A 94 -15.73 -14.49 -19.13
CA LYS A 94 -16.28 -13.13 -19.13
C LYS A 94 -17.26 -12.88 -17.97
N GLN A 95 -18.07 -13.87 -17.61
CA GLN A 95 -19.13 -13.73 -16.60
C GLN A 95 -18.62 -13.93 -15.18
N LYS A 96 -17.75 -14.93 -14.97
CA LYS A 96 -17.31 -15.38 -13.65
C LYS A 96 -15.93 -14.85 -13.26
N THR A 97 -15.17 -14.29 -14.20
CA THR A 97 -13.85 -13.69 -13.92
C THR A 97 -13.79 -12.26 -14.44
N ASN A 98 -12.69 -11.58 -14.14
CA ASN A 98 -12.39 -10.27 -14.73
C ASN A 98 -11.22 -10.34 -15.73
N LEU A 99 -10.90 -11.52 -16.27
CA LEU A 99 -9.79 -11.68 -17.21
C LEU A 99 -10.03 -10.96 -18.55
N LEU A 100 -11.30 -10.73 -18.91
CA LEU A 100 -11.70 -10.10 -20.17
C LEU A 100 -12.51 -8.83 -19.91
N GLU A 101 -11.96 -7.68 -20.30
CA GLU A 101 -12.73 -6.43 -20.43
C GLU A 101 -13.74 -6.57 -21.59
N PRO A 102 -14.78 -5.72 -21.66
CA PRO A 102 -15.76 -5.78 -22.75
C PRO A 102 -15.13 -5.74 -24.15
N SER A 103 -14.05 -4.96 -24.33
CA SER A 103 -13.30 -4.89 -25.58
C SER A 103 -12.54 -6.19 -25.89
N ASP A 104 -11.92 -6.81 -24.88
CA ASP A 104 -11.16 -8.06 -25.07
C ASP A 104 -12.09 -9.19 -25.49
N TYR A 105 -13.26 -9.26 -24.84
CA TYR A 105 -14.30 -10.23 -25.19
C TYR A 105 -14.74 -10.05 -26.65
N LEU A 106 -15.07 -8.83 -27.06
CA LEU A 106 -15.49 -8.57 -28.45
C LEU A 106 -14.37 -8.92 -29.46
N ASN A 107 -13.13 -8.56 -29.15
CA ASN A 107 -11.98 -8.89 -29.99
C ASN A 107 -11.79 -10.41 -30.13
N LEU A 108 -11.94 -11.16 -29.03
CA LEU A 108 -11.80 -12.61 -29.03
C LEU A 108 -12.94 -13.31 -29.81
N ILE A 109 -14.18 -12.82 -29.69
CA ILE A 109 -15.31 -13.30 -30.48
C ILE A 109 -15.10 -13.00 -31.98
N THR A 110 -14.57 -11.83 -32.32
CA THR A 110 -14.28 -11.47 -33.72
C THR A 110 -13.16 -12.35 -34.28
N LEU A 111 -12.13 -12.64 -33.48
CA LEU A 111 -11.08 -13.60 -33.82
C LEU A 111 -11.65 -15.01 -34.06
N GLN A 112 -12.57 -15.48 -33.20
CA GLN A 112 -13.26 -16.76 -33.37
C GLN A 112 -14.02 -16.84 -34.71
N GLN A 113 -14.75 -15.79 -35.07
CA GLN A 113 -15.49 -15.72 -36.34
C GLN A 113 -14.55 -15.77 -37.55
N HIS A 114 -13.44 -15.02 -37.51
CA HIS A 114 -12.43 -15.09 -38.59
C HIS A 114 -11.71 -16.44 -38.64
N ARG A 115 -11.46 -17.07 -37.48
CA ARG A 115 -10.94 -18.44 -37.43
C ARG A 115 -11.89 -19.41 -38.10
N HIS A 116 -13.20 -19.28 -37.89
CA HIS A 116 -14.20 -20.12 -38.56
C HIS A 116 -14.11 -19.98 -40.09
N LEU A 117 -14.04 -18.75 -40.61
CA LEU A 117 -13.86 -18.50 -42.05
C LEU A 117 -12.53 -19.05 -42.60
N CYS A 118 -11.46 -19.04 -41.80
CA CYS A 118 -10.15 -19.51 -42.23
C CYS A 118 -10.03 -21.05 -42.20
N ALA A 119 -10.64 -21.70 -41.21
CA ALA A 119 -10.52 -23.15 -40.97
C ALA A 119 -11.50 -23.98 -41.79
N HIS A 120 -12.70 -23.47 -42.06
CA HIS A 120 -13.71 -24.15 -42.87
C HIS A 120 -13.63 -23.68 -44.34
N PRO A 121 -14.00 -24.53 -45.31
CA PRO A 121 -13.99 -24.18 -46.73
C PRO A 121 -15.18 -23.26 -47.07
N VAL A 122 -15.26 -22.10 -46.42
CA VAL A 122 -16.22 -21.06 -46.76
C VAL A 122 -15.73 -20.40 -48.03
N LEU A 123 -16.43 -20.67 -49.13
CA LEU A 123 -16.07 -20.20 -50.45
C LEU A 123 -16.61 -18.80 -50.68
N THR A 124 -15.77 -17.92 -51.23
CA THR A 124 -16.20 -16.62 -51.74
C THR A 124 -17.07 -16.79 -52.97
N GLN A 125 -17.64 -15.69 -53.50
CA GLN A 125 -18.42 -15.70 -54.75
C GLN A 125 -17.63 -16.31 -55.93
N ASN A 126 -16.30 -16.31 -55.87
CA ASN A 126 -15.41 -16.86 -56.90
C ASN A 126 -14.91 -18.28 -56.58
N PHE A 127 -15.52 -18.99 -55.62
CA PHE A 127 -15.08 -20.31 -55.17
C PHE A 127 -13.67 -20.37 -54.56
N GLU A 128 -13.14 -19.24 -54.08
CA GLU A 128 -11.86 -19.17 -53.39
C GLU A 128 -12.05 -19.28 -51.87
N LEU A 129 -11.03 -19.79 -51.18
CA LEU A 129 -11.01 -19.81 -49.72
C LEU A 129 -10.82 -18.39 -49.18
N TYR A 130 -11.58 -18.05 -48.14
CA TYR A 130 -11.39 -16.76 -47.45
C TYR A 130 -9.95 -16.60 -46.97
N ARG A 131 -9.33 -15.48 -47.31
CA ARG A 131 -7.99 -15.07 -46.85
C ARG A 131 -8.07 -13.68 -46.22
N PRO A 132 -7.82 -13.53 -44.90
CA PRO A 132 -7.74 -12.21 -44.30
C PRO A 132 -6.50 -11.49 -44.84
N ASN A 133 -6.58 -10.16 -44.97
CA ASN A 133 -5.43 -9.36 -45.37
C ASN A 133 -4.42 -9.23 -44.21
N LYS A 134 -3.24 -8.69 -44.53
CA LYS A 134 -2.13 -8.50 -43.60
C LYS A 134 -2.54 -7.68 -42.36
N GLU A 135 -3.28 -6.59 -42.56
CA GLU A 135 -3.65 -5.66 -41.49
C GLU A 135 -4.73 -6.24 -40.57
N THR A 136 -5.71 -6.97 -41.12
CA THR A 136 -6.70 -7.71 -40.33
C THR A 136 -6.00 -8.73 -39.43
N THR A 137 -5.06 -9.48 -39.99
CA THR A 137 -4.29 -10.49 -39.23
C THR A 137 -3.43 -9.81 -38.15
N ARG A 138 -2.76 -8.70 -38.49
CA ARG A 138 -1.96 -7.91 -37.56
C ARG A 138 -2.80 -7.34 -36.41
N SER A 139 -4.00 -6.86 -36.71
CA SER A 139 -4.94 -6.34 -35.72
C SER A 139 -5.34 -7.43 -34.71
N HIS A 140 -5.68 -8.62 -35.20
CA HIS A 140 -5.98 -9.77 -34.34
C HIS A 140 -4.82 -10.15 -33.43
N ILE A 141 -3.61 -10.23 -33.99
CA ILE A 141 -2.38 -10.52 -33.23
C ILE A 141 -2.19 -9.49 -32.11
N ARG A 142 -2.27 -8.20 -32.44
CA ARG A 142 -2.12 -7.11 -31.47
C ARG A 142 -3.16 -7.17 -30.37
N ASN A 143 -4.44 -7.26 -30.74
CA ASN A 143 -5.54 -7.25 -29.77
C ASN A 143 -5.48 -8.46 -28.83
N THR A 144 -5.07 -9.62 -29.35
CA THR A 144 -4.91 -10.85 -28.56
C THR A 144 -3.71 -10.75 -27.61
N LEU A 145 -2.58 -10.19 -28.08
CA LEU A 145 -1.42 -9.91 -27.23
C LEU A 145 -1.80 -8.97 -26.08
N GLU A 146 -2.29 -7.77 -26.40
CA GLU A 146 -2.61 -6.72 -25.42
C GLU A 146 -3.78 -7.11 -24.49
N GLY A 147 -4.81 -7.75 -25.05
CA GLY A 147 -6.05 -8.07 -24.36
C GLY A 147 -6.02 -9.36 -23.55
N ILE A 148 -5.17 -10.32 -23.94
CA ILE A 148 -5.13 -11.66 -23.35
C ILE A 148 -3.70 -12.04 -22.99
N LEU A 149 -2.83 -12.34 -23.96
CA LEU A 149 -1.60 -13.12 -23.72
C LEU A 149 -0.59 -12.41 -22.79
N THR A 150 -0.54 -11.08 -22.80
CA THR A 150 0.35 -10.31 -21.91
C THR A 150 -0.32 -9.90 -20.59
N LYS A 151 -1.57 -10.30 -20.33
CA LYS A 151 -2.23 -10.05 -19.04
C LYS A 151 -1.98 -11.21 -18.07
N PRO A 152 -1.70 -10.94 -16.79
CA PRO A 152 -1.62 -12.00 -15.77
C PRO A 152 -3.02 -12.55 -15.46
N ALA A 153 -3.09 -13.72 -14.82
CA ALA A 153 -4.33 -14.41 -14.48
C ALA A 153 -5.25 -13.70 -13.45
N PHE A 154 -4.99 -12.44 -13.08
CA PHE A 154 -5.32 -11.94 -11.74
C PHE A 154 -6.22 -10.69 -11.71
N LEU A 155 -7.46 -10.79 -11.20
CA LEU A 155 -8.34 -9.66 -10.83
C LEU A 155 -9.52 -10.16 -9.94
N SER A 156 -9.97 -9.57 -8.83
CA SER A 156 -9.52 -8.47 -7.96
C SER A 156 -10.33 -8.43 -6.63
N ARG A 157 -11.41 -9.23 -6.47
CA ARG A 157 -12.16 -9.31 -5.20
C ARG A 157 -11.60 -10.36 -4.25
N LYS A 158 -11.48 -11.62 -4.69
CA LYS A 158 -10.96 -12.70 -3.86
C LYS A 158 -9.55 -12.43 -3.34
N ILE A 159 -8.71 -11.83 -4.18
CA ILE A 159 -7.36 -11.40 -3.83
C ILE A 159 -7.34 -10.41 -2.68
N PHE A 160 -8.27 -9.46 -2.69
CA PHE A 160 -8.33 -8.49 -1.62
C PHE A 160 -8.72 -9.19 -0.32
N ASP A 161 -9.68 -10.13 -0.38
CA ASP A 161 -10.06 -10.94 0.76
C ASP A 161 -8.90 -11.84 1.25
N ASP A 162 -8.15 -12.47 0.33
CA ASP A 162 -6.95 -13.27 0.64
C ASP A 162 -5.84 -12.40 1.23
N LEU A 163 -5.65 -11.17 0.72
CA LEU A 163 -4.73 -10.19 1.27
C LEU A 163 -5.16 -9.83 2.70
N LEU A 164 -6.45 -9.57 2.95
CA LEU A 164 -6.94 -9.25 4.30
C LEU A 164 -6.73 -10.43 5.26
N GLN A 165 -7.03 -11.65 4.85
CA GLN A 165 -6.76 -12.85 5.65
C GLN A 165 -5.28 -13.00 5.96
N GLU A 166 -4.41 -12.74 4.97
CA GLU A 166 -2.97 -12.76 5.18
C GLU A 166 -2.53 -11.68 6.17
N LEU A 167 -3.01 -10.44 6.02
CA LEU A 167 -2.69 -9.36 6.95
C LEU A 167 -3.10 -9.72 8.38
N VAL A 168 -4.29 -10.30 8.57
CA VAL A 168 -4.74 -10.81 9.87
C VAL A 168 -3.78 -11.88 10.42
N ALA A 169 -3.33 -12.81 9.58
CA ALA A 169 -2.43 -13.88 9.99
C ALA A 169 -1.03 -13.36 10.37
N VAL A 170 -0.47 -12.44 9.57
CA VAL A 170 0.90 -11.97 9.78
C VAL A 170 1.03 -10.85 10.81
N LYS A 171 -0.08 -10.19 11.22
CA LYS A 171 -0.02 -9.08 12.19
C LYS A 171 0.64 -9.43 13.53
N THR A 172 0.58 -10.71 13.91
CA THR A 172 1.20 -11.22 15.15
C THR A 172 2.55 -11.90 14.91
N LEU A 173 2.93 -12.15 13.65
CA LEU A 173 4.12 -12.89 13.27
C LEU A 173 5.26 -11.98 12.78
N ILE A 174 4.91 -10.88 12.10
CA ILE A 174 5.86 -9.94 11.52
C ILE A 174 5.83 -8.64 12.33
N HIS A 175 6.90 -8.38 13.07
CA HIS A 175 6.99 -7.21 13.95
C HIS A 175 7.80 -6.05 13.37
N ASN A 176 8.46 -6.23 12.22
CA ASN A 176 9.21 -5.16 11.58
C ASN A 176 8.68 -4.82 10.18
N GLN A 177 8.63 -3.52 9.89
CA GLN A 177 8.11 -2.99 8.64
C GLN A 177 8.87 -3.49 7.40
N PRO A 178 10.22 -3.61 7.38
CA PRO A 178 10.94 -4.09 6.20
C PRO A 178 10.59 -5.53 5.81
N GLN A 179 10.36 -6.43 6.79
CA GLN A 179 9.94 -7.80 6.50
C GLN A 179 8.51 -7.84 5.97
N LEU A 180 7.60 -7.02 6.53
CA LEU A 180 6.23 -6.92 6.03
C LEU A 180 6.21 -6.41 4.57
N GLU A 181 7.00 -5.37 4.28
CA GLU A 181 7.17 -4.83 2.93
C GLU A 181 7.67 -5.90 1.96
N LYS A 182 8.71 -6.66 2.33
CA LYS A 182 9.23 -7.74 1.50
C LYS A 182 8.18 -8.83 1.25
N HIS A 183 7.50 -9.27 2.31
CA HIS A 183 6.47 -10.31 2.25
C HIS A 183 5.32 -9.93 1.32
N LEU A 184 4.74 -8.74 1.51
CA LEU A 184 3.60 -8.28 0.73
C LEU A 184 3.96 -8.02 -0.74
N ASN A 185 5.16 -7.50 -1.00
CA ASN A 185 5.63 -7.30 -2.38
C ASN A 185 5.76 -8.64 -3.11
N THR A 186 6.52 -9.58 -2.57
CA THR A 186 6.78 -10.87 -3.23
C THR A 186 5.51 -11.71 -3.40
N LYS A 187 4.64 -11.74 -2.39
CA LYS A 187 3.43 -12.58 -2.42
C LYS A 187 2.33 -11.96 -3.28
N TYR A 188 2.13 -10.64 -3.19
CA TYR A 188 1.02 -9.93 -3.83
C TYR A 188 1.48 -8.80 -4.76
N PHE A 189 2.09 -7.73 -4.24
CA PHE A 189 2.15 -6.44 -4.95
C PHE A 189 3.04 -6.44 -6.21
N ASP A 190 4.03 -7.32 -6.32
CA ASP A 190 4.88 -7.46 -7.52
C ASP A 190 4.15 -8.05 -8.72
N LYS A 191 3.04 -8.76 -8.48
CA LYS A 191 2.25 -9.47 -9.49
C LYS A 191 1.04 -8.67 -9.98
N LEU A 192 0.77 -7.51 -9.37
CA LEU A 192 -0.41 -6.71 -9.65
C LEU A 192 -0.24 -5.84 -10.89
N SER A 193 -1.27 -5.79 -11.73
CA SER A 193 -1.38 -4.78 -12.78
C SER A 193 -1.65 -3.39 -12.19
N PRO A 194 -1.33 -2.28 -12.90
CA PRO A 194 -1.64 -0.93 -12.42
C PRO A 194 -3.11 -0.71 -12.04
N SER A 195 -4.05 -1.29 -12.80
CA SER A 195 -5.48 -1.20 -12.47
C SER A 195 -5.83 -1.97 -11.20
N ALA A 196 -5.22 -3.15 -10.98
CA ALA A 196 -5.41 -3.92 -9.75
C ALA A 196 -4.85 -3.18 -8.52
N ILE A 197 -3.68 -2.54 -8.67
CA ILE A 197 -3.07 -1.70 -7.63
C ILE A 197 -4.02 -0.59 -7.20
N GLN A 198 -4.62 0.15 -8.16
CA GLN A 198 -5.58 1.21 -7.85
C GLN A 198 -6.82 0.67 -7.12
N LYS A 199 -7.39 -0.46 -7.57
CA LYS A 199 -8.57 -1.09 -6.94
C LYS A 199 -8.28 -1.56 -5.52
N ILE A 200 -7.13 -2.21 -5.29
CA ILE A 200 -6.70 -2.67 -3.97
C ILE A 200 -6.43 -1.47 -3.06
N PHE A 201 -5.70 -0.46 -3.55
CA PHE A 201 -5.44 0.77 -2.79
C PHE A 201 -6.73 1.46 -2.37
N LYS A 202 -7.69 1.62 -3.29
CA LYS A 202 -9.00 2.20 -3.00
C LYS A 202 -9.78 1.42 -1.93
N SER A 203 -9.64 0.10 -1.92
CA SER A 203 -10.29 -0.80 -0.95
C SER A 203 -9.60 -0.75 0.42
N LEU A 204 -8.26 -0.75 0.45
CA LEU A 204 -7.46 -0.53 1.67
C LEU A 204 -7.78 0.84 2.28
N TRP A 205 -7.88 1.88 1.46
CA TRP A 205 -8.22 3.23 1.92
C TRP A 205 -9.55 3.24 2.65
N ARG A 206 -10.57 2.59 2.06
CA ARG A 206 -11.91 2.48 2.65
C ARG A 206 -11.88 1.85 4.03
N ILE A 207 -11.27 0.67 4.16
CA ILE A 207 -11.25 -0.06 5.44
C ILE A 207 -10.36 0.60 6.49
N THR A 208 -9.37 1.40 6.05
CA THR A 208 -8.46 2.11 6.96
C THR A 208 -9.09 3.39 7.49
N PHE A 209 -9.73 4.19 6.64
CA PHE A 209 -10.13 5.56 6.98
C PHE A 209 -11.65 5.81 6.98
N LYS A 210 -12.47 4.92 6.43
CA LYS A 210 -13.91 5.16 6.28
C LYS A 210 -14.77 4.18 7.07
N THR A 211 -14.49 2.89 6.94
CA THR A 211 -15.33 1.84 7.51
C THR A 211 -15.13 1.71 9.02
N ASP A 212 -16.23 1.81 9.76
CA ASP A 212 -16.29 1.51 11.18
C ASP A 212 -17.01 0.18 11.44
N ASP A 213 -16.21 -0.87 11.57
CA ASP A 213 -16.67 -2.18 11.99
C ASP A 213 -15.58 -2.88 12.82
N LYS A 214 -15.99 -3.89 13.60
CA LYS A 214 -15.11 -4.61 14.52
C LYS A 214 -13.88 -5.20 13.81
N HIS A 215 -14.07 -5.82 12.66
CA HIS A 215 -12.98 -6.48 11.94
C HIS A 215 -11.98 -5.47 11.37
N CYS A 216 -12.47 -4.35 10.81
CA CYS A 216 -11.60 -3.26 10.38
C CYS A 216 -10.86 -2.63 11.56
N ASN A 217 -11.55 -2.41 12.68
CA ASN A 217 -10.98 -1.83 13.90
C ASN A 217 -9.81 -2.67 14.45
N GLU A 218 -9.97 -4.00 14.52
CA GLU A 218 -8.94 -4.93 15.01
C GLU A 218 -7.70 -5.07 14.10
N ASN A 219 -7.78 -4.61 12.85
CA ASN A 219 -6.74 -4.77 11.84
C ASN A 219 -6.29 -3.44 11.22
N ARG A 220 -6.75 -2.29 11.74
CA ARG A 220 -6.55 -0.99 11.09
C ARG A 220 -5.07 -0.60 10.96
N GLU A 221 -4.26 -0.91 11.96
CA GLU A 221 -2.82 -0.62 11.92
C GLU A 221 -2.10 -1.37 10.80
N ILE A 222 -2.34 -2.68 10.67
CA ILE A 222 -1.72 -3.47 9.60
C ILE A 222 -2.29 -3.11 8.22
N ASN A 223 -3.57 -2.71 8.14
CA ASN A 223 -4.15 -2.19 6.91
C ASN A 223 -3.48 -0.88 6.48
N LEU A 224 -3.21 0.03 7.43
CA LEU A 224 -2.47 1.27 7.18
C LEU A 224 -1.04 1.00 6.70
N GLU A 225 -0.35 0.02 7.29
CA GLU A 225 0.99 -0.36 6.84
C GLU A 225 0.98 -0.96 5.43
N ALA A 226 0.06 -1.87 5.13
CA ALA A 226 -0.11 -2.43 3.79
C ALA A 226 -0.43 -1.34 2.75
N LEU A 227 -1.31 -0.39 3.09
CA LEU A 227 -1.63 0.78 2.27
C LEU A 227 -0.40 1.65 2.03
N SER A 228 0.39 1.90 3.08
CA SER A 228 1.60 2.72 3.02
C SER A 228 2.69 2.08 2.17
N ILE A 229 2.85 0.75 2.22
CA ILE A 229 3.77 -0.01 1.37
C ILE A 229 3.34 0.07 -0.10
N LEU A 230 2.05 -0.13 -0.38
CA LEU A 230 1.53 -0.06 -1.74
C LEU A 230 1.70 1.34 -2.34
N LEU A 231 1.47 2.37 -1.53
CA LEU A 231 1.68 3.78 -1.85
C LEU A 231 3.15 4.12 -2.12
N LYS A 232 4.07 3.69 -1.25
CA LYS A 232 5.52 3.91 -1.40
C LYS A 232 6.02 3.49 -2.78
N LYS A 233 5.61 2.29 -3.20
CA LYS A 233 6.06 1.68 -4.46
C LYS A 233 5.40 2.29 -5.70
N ASN A 234 4.16 2.75 -5.59
CA ASN A 234 3.34 3.19 -6.73
C ASN A 234 2.88 4.65 -6.59
N TYR A 235 3.73 5.49 -6.02
CA TYR A 235 3.35 6.82 -5.55
C TYR A 235 2.71 7.70 -6.63
N GLU A 236 3.33 7.84 -7.80
CA GLU A 236 2.79 8.68 -8.88
C GLU A 236 1.41 8.21 -9.36
N LEU A 237 1.25 6.89 -9.58
CA LEU A 237 0.00 6.28 -10.02
C LEU A 237 -1.12 6.51 -8.99
N LEU A 238 -0.83 6.28 -7.72
CA LEU A 238 -1.81 6.36 -6.65
C LEU A 238 -2.12 7.81 -6.27
N ASN A 239 -1.14 8.70 -6.27
CA ASN A 239 -1.37 10.13 -6.05
C ASN A 239 -2.28 10.72 -7.14
N LYS A 240 -2.09 10.31 -8.41
CA LYS A 240 -3.02 10.66 -9.50
C LYS A 240 -4.42 10.08 -9.30
N SER A 241 -4.51 8.89 -8.72
CA SER A 241 -5.80 8.25 -8.42
C SER A 241 -6.56 9.04 -7.34
N ILE A 242 -5.85 9.45 -6.28
CA ILE A 242 -6.37 10.29 -5.19
C ILE A 242 -6.91 11.61 -5.74
N SER A 243 -6.13 12.28 -6.60
CA SER A 243 -6.56 13.55 -7.18
C SER A 243 -7.74 13.41 -8.15
N SER A 244 -7.81 12.30 -8.90
CA SER A 244 -8.92 12.04 -9.85
C SER A 244 -10.26 11.70 -9.18
N GLU A 245 -10.23 11.09 -8.00
CA GLU A 245 -11.43 10.68 -7.24
C GLU A 245 -11.50 11.39 -5.88
N LYS A 246 -11.20 12.69 -5.90
CA LYS A 246 -11.01 13.54 -4.72
C LYS A 246 -12.08 13.38 -3.64
N ASP A 247 -13.36 13.33 -4.01
CA ASP A 247 -14.46 13.20 -3.05
C ASP A 247 -14.48 11.85 -2.35
N TYR A 248 -14.13 10.77 -3.06
CA TYR A 248 -14.05 9.44 -2.45
C TYR A 248 -12.94 9.37 -1.39
N TYR A 249 -11.76 9.89 -1.72
CA TYR A 249 -10.61 9.85 -0.81
C TYR A 249 -10.73 10.85 0.34
N SER A 250 -11.60 11.85 0.22
CA SER A 250 -11.90 12.82 1.28
C SER A 250 -13.05 12.40 2.19
N ASP A 251 -13.86 11.42 1.77
CA ASP A 251 -14.92 10.82 2.60
C ASP A 251 -14.31 9.88 3.64
N ILE A 252 -13.85 10.48 4.73
CA ILE A 252 -13.11 9.86 5.83
C ILE A 252 -13.94 9.99 7.11
N ASN A 253 -13.98 8.92 7.90
CA ASN A 253 -14.54 8.95 9.24
C ASN A 253 -13.52 9.60 10.18
N THR A 254 -13.92 10.70 10.82
CA THR A 254 -13.06 11.51 11.70
C THR A 254 -12.57 10.77 12.93
N ASN A 255 -13.21 9.66 13.32
CA ASN A 255 -12.69 8.76 14.37
C ASN A 255 -11.33 8.16 14.01
N TYR A 256 -10.97 8.11 12.72
CA TYR A 256 -9.72 7.57 12.21
C TYR A 256 -8.74 8.64 11.73
N LEU A 257 -8.93 9.88 12.21
CA LEU A 257 -8.07 11.00 11.86
C LEU A 257 -6.62 10.76 12.29
N TYR A 258 -6.37 10.08 13.41
CA TYR A 258 -5.01 9.73 13.84
C TYR A 258 -4.29 8.87 12.78
N GLN A 259 -4.96 7.86 12.23
CA GLN A 259 -4.41 7.01 11.17
C GLN A 259 -4.17 7.81 9.89
N LEU A 260 -5.07 8.73 9.55
CA LEU A 260 -4.87 9.63 8.41
C LEU A 260 -3.63 10.51 8.63
N ILE A 261 -3.48 11.13 9.81
CA ILE A 261 -2.31 11.95 10.16
C ILE A 261 -1.02 11.12 10.04
N SER A 262 -1.02 9.88 10.53
CA SER A 262 0.12 8.96 10.39
C SER A 262 0.51 8.72 8.92
N LEU A 263 -0.46 8.62 8.00
CA LEU A 263 -0.20 8.55 6.57
C LEU A 263 0.35 9.88 6.02
N LEU A 264 -0.26 11.00 6.39
CA LEU A 264 0.09 12.33 5.89
C LEU A 264 1.46 12.80 6.37
N ASN A 265 1.90 12.41 7.57
CA ASN A 265 3.26 12.64 8.03
C ASN A 265 4.32 11.96 7.15
N ARG A 266 3.99 10.79 6.61
CA ARG A 266 4.84 10.05 5.66
C ARG A 266 4.76 10.61 4.24
N TYR A 267 3.57 11.05 3.83
CA TYR A 267 3.29 11.55 2.48
C TYR A 267 2.50 12.88 2.50
N PRO A 268 3.14 14.02 2.86
CA PRO A 268 2.44 15.29 3.08
C PRO A 268 1.67 15.80 1.86
N GLU A 269 2.18 15.55 0.66
CA GLU A 269 1.55 16.02 -0.59
C GLU A 269 0.16 15.43 -0.85
N ILE A 270 -0.19 14.29 -0.22
CA ILE A 270 -1.53 13.72 -0.31
C ILE A 270 -2.55 14.68 0.29
N TYR A 271 -2.19 15.43 1.33
CA TYR A 271 -3.08 16.41 1.95
C TYR A 271 -3.57 17.43 0.94
N ASN A 272 -2.71 17.86 0.01
CA ASN A 272 -3.06 18.81 -1.04
C ASN A 272 -4.13 18.27 -2.01
N GLN A 273 -4.17 16.95 -2.21
CA GLN A 273 -5.13 16.29 -3.09
C GLN A 273 -6.52 16.13 -2.49
N LEU A 274 -6.66 16.23 -1.16
CA LEU A 274 -7.95 16.11 -0.46
C LEU A 274 -8.82 17.37 -0.63
N ASN A 275 -10.14 17.22 -0.45
CA ASN A 275 -11.11 18.32 -0.53
C ASN A 275 -11.15 19.20 0.71
N ASP A 276 -11.71 20.39 0.54
CA ASP A 276 -11.68 21.41 1.59
C ASP A 276 -12.56 21.01 2.78
N SER A 277 -13.59 20.19 2.55
CA SER A 277 -14.46 19.70 3.62
C SER A 277 -13.67 18.88 4.65
N ILE A 278 -12.91 17.87 4.23
CA ILE A 278 -12.12 17.08 5.18
C ILE A 278 -10.97 17.89 5.79
N LYS A 279 -10.37 18.82 5.05
CA LYS A 279 -9.33 19.72 5.58
C LYS A 279 -9.85 20.59 6.72
N ILE A 280 -11.03 21.20 6.54
CA ILE A 280 -11.68 22.01 7.58
C ILE A 280 -12.00 21.16 8.80
N LEU A 281 -12.59 19.97 8.62
CA LEU A 281 -12.92 19.07 9.72
C LEU A 281 -11.65 18.62 10.48
N ALA A 282 -10.63 18.19 9.75
CA ALA A 282 -9.35 17.75 10.33
C ALA A 282 -8.69 18.88 11.12
N ASN A 283 -8.57 20.08 10.56
CA ASN A 283 -7.96 21.23 11.25
C ASN A 283 -8.74 21.60 12.53
N ASN A 284 -10.08 21.65 12.47
CA ASN A 284 -10.90 21.98 13.64
C ASN A 284 -10.74 20.96 14.78
N ILE A 285 -10.54 19.69 14.45
CA ILE A 285 -10.29 18.63 15.44
C ILE A 285 -8.86 18.75 15.99
N ILE A 286 -7.87 18.86 15.09
CA ILE A 286 -6.45 18.94 15.42
C ILE A 286 -6.19 20.14 16.34
N GLU A 287 -6.68 21.33 16.00
CA GLU A 287 -6.44 22.56 16.77
C GLU A 287 -7.00 22.53 18.20
N LYS A 288 -7.87 21.56 18.53
CA LYS A 288 -8.46 21.39 19.86
C LYS A 288 -7.85 20.26 20.68
N ASP A 289 -6.87 19.53 20.15
CA ASP A 289 -6.24 18.38 20.81
C ASP A 289 -4.71 18.53 20.74
N ALA A 290 -4.06 18.82 21.87
CA ALA A 290 -2.63 19.11 21.92
C ALA A 290 -1.78 17.94 21.39
N ASP A 291 -2.23 16.69 21.62
CA ASP A 291 -1.56 15.52 21.08
C ASP A 291 -1.63 15.48 19.55
N LEU A 292 -2.81 15.74 18.98
CA LEU A 292 -2.97 15.78 17.53
C LEU A 292 -2.22 16.94 16.89
N VAL A 293 -2.14 18.12 17.54
CA VAL A 293 -1.29 19.21 17.04
C VAL A 293 0.16 18.77 17.01
N SER A 294 0.63 18.09 18.05
CA SER A 294 2.00 17.60 18.16
C SER A 294 2.29 16.47 17.17
N PHE A 295 1.31 15.63 16.88
CA PHE A 295 1.46 14.54 15.93
C PHE A 295 1.36 15.00 14.48
N SER A 296 0.66 16.11 14.18
CA SER A 296 0.39 16.58 12.81
C SER A 296 1.55 17.40 12.21
N ILE A 297 2.73 16.79 12.11
CA ILE A 297 3.97 17.41 11.62
C ILE A 297 3.80 17.92 10.18
N PHE A 298 3.04 17.19 9.35
CA PHE A 298 2.79 17.54 7.95
C PHE A 298 2.16 18.94 7.75
N LEU A 299 1.45 19.48 8.74
CA LEU A 299 0.84 20.81 8.65
C LEU A 299 1.86 21.96 8.77
N THR A 300 2.99 21.72 9.44
CA THR A 300 4.01 22.77 9.66
C THR A 300 5.10 22.70 8.61
N GLY A 301 5.46 21.49 8.15
CA GLY A 301 6.47 21.24 7.11
C GLY A 301 7.92 21.45 7.57
N ASP A 302 8.17 22.42 8.45
CA ASP A 302 9.46 22.71 9.07
C ASP A 302 9.50 22.19 10.51
N ILE A 303 10.44 21.28 10.79
CA ILE A 303 10.54 20.63 12.10
C ILE A 303 11.01 21.56 13.23
N ASP A 304 11.83 22.59 12.96
CA ASP A 304 12.26 23.54 14.01
C ASP A 304 11.03 24.32 14.48
N LYS A 305 10.28 24.89 13.52
CA LYS A 305 9.03 25.62 13.80
C LYS A 305 7.98 24.72 14.46
N HIS A 306 7.95 23.45 14.11
CA HIS A 306 7.01 22.50 14.72
C HIS A 306 7.37 22.21 16.17
N VAL A 307 8.65 22.00 16.47
CA VAL A 307 9.14 21.86 17.86
C VAL A 307 8.84 23.12 18.66
N ASP A 308 9.17 24.31 18.14
CA ASP A 308 8.86 25.58 18.81
C ASP A 308 7.36 25.70 19.10
N LYS A 309 6.51 25.39 18.12
CA LYS A 309 5.05 25.40 18.28
C LYS A 309 4.58 24.49 19.42
N ILE A 310 5.15 23.29 19.57
CA ILE A 310 4.81 22.36 20.66
C ILE A 310 5.32 22.90 22.00
N LEU A 311 6.53 23.45 22.02
CA LEU A 311 7.13 24.01 23.23
C LEU A 311 6.51 25.34 23.66
N ASP A 312 5.77 26.03 22.80
CA ASP A 312 5.02 27.24 23.15
C ASP A 312 3.58 26.96 23.60
N MET A 313 3.11 25.71 23.52
CA MET A 313 1.74 25.37 23.95
C MET A 313 1.52 25.63 25.44
N ASN A 314 0.43 26.33 25.76
CA ASN A 314 -0.10 26.36 27.12
C ASN A 314 -0.97 25.11 27.36
N LEU A 315 -0.42 24.14 28.09
CA LEU A 315 -1.11 22.89 28.46
C LEU A 315 -1.72 22.94 29.88
N GLY A 316 -1.48 24.02 30.61
CA GLY A 316 -1.94 24.20 31.98
C GLY A 316 -3.24 24.99 32.07
N TRP A 317 -3.40 25.72 33.17
CA TRP A 317 -4.59 26.53 33.40
C TRP A 317 -4.77 27.60 32.29
N GLY A 318 -6.01 27.74 31.80
CA GLY A 318 -6.31 28.63 30.68
C GLY A 318 -5.91 28.09 29.30
N SER A 319 -5.65 26.79 29.17
CA SER A 319 -5.40 26.16 27.87
C SER A 319 -6.58 26.33 26.91
N SER A 320 -6.28 26.54 25.63
CA SER A 320 -7.28 26.58 24.54
C SER A 320 -7.62 25.18 23.99
N TYR A 321 -6.93 24.14 24.46
CA TYR A 321 -7.13 22.75 24.05
C TYR A 321 -8.18 22.04 24.91
N ASN A 322 -8.99 21.19 24.29
CA ASN A 322 -9.93 20.32 24.99
C ASN A 322 -9.21 19.13 25.64
N LYS A 323 -8.10 18.70 25.03
CA LYS A 323 -7.20 17.67 25.55
C LYS A 323 -5.79 18.22 25.55
N THR A 324 -5.17 18.25 26.72
CA THR A 324 -3.85 18.85 26.95
C THR A 324 -2.73 17.83 27.07
N HIS A 325 -3.06 16.56 27.28
CA HIS A 325 -2.07 15.50 27.37
C HIS A 325 -1.49 15.19 25.99
N ILE A 326 -0.17 15.23 25.87
CA ILE A 326 0.59 14.80 24.69
C ILE A 326 1.25 13.47 25.03
N TYR A 327 0.88 12.43 24.28
CA TYR A 327 1.34 11.06 24.47
C TYR A 327 2.79 10.89 24.00
N THR A 328 3.48 9.90 24.58
CA THR A 328 4.88 9.61 24.24
C THR A 328 5.10 9.27 22.78
N GLU A 329 4.13 8.64 22.14
CA GLU A 329 4.14 8.21 20.75
C GLU A 329 4.20 9.43 19.82
N SER A 330 3.45 10.48 20.13
CA SER A 330 3.47 11.74 19.38
C SER A 330 4.80 12.48 19.57
N ILE A 331 5.35 12.47 20.79
CA ILE A 331 6.67 13.06 21.08
C ILE A 331 7.76 12.30 20.30
N LEU A 332 7.72 10.97 20.30
CA LEU A 332 8.67 10.14 19.58
C LEU A 332 8.54 10.31 18.06
N ALA A 333 7.34 10.52 17.53
CA ALA A 333 7.17 10.81 16.10
C ALA A 333 7.89 12.11 15.67
N VAL A 334 7.81 13.17 16.49
CA VAL A 334 8.52 14.44 16.25
C VAL A 334 10.04 14.25 16.40
N PHE A 335 10.48 13.49 17.41
CA PHE A 335 11.88 13.14 17.61
C PHE A 335 12.48 12.39 16.42
N GLU A 336 11.83 11.32 15.97
CA GLU A 336 12.27 10.52 14.83
C GLU A 336 12.29 11.36 13.54
N ARG A 337 11.30 12.25 13.37
CA ARG A 337 11.30 13.19 12.25
C ARG A 337 12.52 14.12 12.30
N ALA A 338 12.80 14.73 13.44
CA ALA A 338 13.96 15.61 13.61
C ALA A 338 15.29 14.88 13.37
N LEU A 339 15.41 13.63 13.82
CA LEU A 339 16.57 12.78 13.51
C LEU A 339 16.71 12.48 12.02
N SER A 340 15.60 12.16 11.34
CA SER A 340 15.61 11.87 9.90
C SER A 340 16.05 13.07 9.06
N GLU A 341 15.85 14.29 9.56
CA GLU A 341 16.31 15.54 8.94
C GLU A 341 17.74 15.94 9.38
N GLY A 342 18.43 15.09 10.15
CA GLY A 342 19.80 15.32 10.61
C GLY A 342 19.91 16.30 11.79
N LYS A 343 18.80 16.69 12.42
CA LYS A 343 18.76 17.68 13.51
C LYS A 343 18.86 17.02 14.89
N ARG A 344 19.99 16.33 15.14
CA ARG A 344 20.24 15.59 16.39
C ARG A 344 19.99 16.45 17.65
N ASP A 345 20.65 17.60 17.73
CA ASP A 345 20.64 18.40 18.97
C ASP A 345 19.23 18.94 19.26
N LEU A 346 18.47 19.31 18.22
CA LEU A 346 17.05 19.66 18.34
C LEU A 346 16.24 18.47 18.88
N ALA A 347 16.39 17.29 18.27
CA ALA A 347 15.64 16.10 18.61
C ALA A 347 15.82 15.70 20.08
N TYR A 348 17.07 15.56 20.54
CA TYR A 348 17.34 15.17 21.93
C TYR A 348 17.01 16.30 22.92
N SER A 349 17.22 17.57 22.55
CA SER A 349 16.77 18.70 23.37
C SER A 349 15.26 18.66 23.58
N PHE A 350 14.50 18.42 22.51
CA PHE A 350 13.03 18.34 22.53
C PHE A 350 12.52 17.23 23.47
N LEU A 351 13.15 16.05 23.47
CA LEU A 351 12.80 14.99 24.42
C LEU A 351 12.93 15.45 25.88
N ILE A 352 14.01 16.17 26.18
CA ILE A 352 14.29 16.69 27.52
C ILE A 352 13.31 17.80 27.88
N ASP A 353 13.00 18.70 26.94
CA ASP A 353 12.00 19.76 27.14
C ASP A 353 10.61 19.17 27.43
N MET A 354 10.21 18.15 26.68
CA MET A 354 8.94 17.46 26.92
C MET A 354 8.94 16.73 28.26
N PHE A 355 10.04 16.10 28.67
CA PHE A 355 10.16 15.54 30.02
C PHE A 355 10.08 16.64 31.10
N GLY A 356 10.79 17.75 30.91
CA GLY A 356 10.78 18.93 31.79
C GLY A 356 9.40 19.55 31.95
N LYS A 357 8.55 19.47 30.92
CA LYS A 357 7.14 19.90 30.92
C LYS A 357 6.16 18.90 31.53
N SER A 358 6.61 17.89 32.26
CA SER A 358 5.70 16.96 32.96
C SER A 358 4.94 17.70 34.05
N ASP A 359 3.61 17.67 34.01
CA ASP A 359 2.73 18.38 34.94
C ASP A 359 2.05 17.45 35.96
N GLN A 360 2.31 16.15 35.87
CA GLN A 360 1.82 15.13 36.80
C GLN A 360 2.89 14.07 37.03
N TYR A 361 2.90 13.46 38.22
CA TYR A 361 3.82 12.36 38.54
C TYR A 361 3.72 11.18 37.58
N ALA A 362 2.50 10.80 37.18
CA ALA A 362 2.29 9.70 36.22
C ALA A 362 2.87 10.02 34.84
N ILE A 363 2.73 11.27 34.37
CA ILE A 363 3.30 11.74 33.10
C ILE A 363 4.83 11.79 33.19
N ALA A 364 5.39 12.23 34.31
CA ALA A 364 6.84 12.23 34.52
C ALA A 364 7.41 10.80 34.55
N ASP A 365 6.72 9.85 35.18
CA ASP A 365 7.13 8.44 35.18
C ASP A 365 7.07 7.84 33.76
N ASP A 366 5.97 8.05 33.04
CA ASP A 366 5.77 7.58 31.67
C ASP A 366 6.82 8.14 30.70
N ARG A 367 7.02 9.47 30.71
CA ARG A 367 8.06 10.13 29.89
C ARG A 367 9.46 9.68 30.29
N PHE A 368 9.75 9.43 31.56
CA PHE A 368 11.06 8.89 31.91
C PHE A 368 11.25 7.48 31.34
N ASP A 369 10.29 6.59 31.58
CA ASP A 369 10.38 5.18 31.23
C ASP A 369 10.42 4.96 29.70
N ASN A 370 9.66 5.77 28.93
CA ASN A 370 9.50 5.62 27.49
C ASN A 370 10.34 6.59 26.64
N ILE A 371 10.78 7.72 27.18
CA ILE A 371 11.55 8.73 26.43
C ILE A 371 12.99 8.84 26.94
N ILE A 372 13.18 9.16 28.22
CA ILE A 372 14.51 9.49 28.76
C ILE A 372 15.38 8.25 28.93
N TYR A 373 14.86 7.21 29.58
CA TYR A 373 15.62 6.02 29.91
C TYR A 373 16.13 5.26 28.66
N PRO A 374 15.29 5.00 27.62
CA PRO A 374 15.75 4.32 26.41
C PRO A 374 16.85 5.09 25.66
N ASN A 375 16.85 6.42 25.78
CA ASN A 375 17.80 7.31 25.12
C ASN A 375 18.98 7.73 26.00
N LEU A 376 19.06 7.27 27.25
CA LEU A 376 19.98 7.80 28.25
C LEU A 376 21.47 7.73 27.81
N LYS A 377 21.83 6.62 27.15
CA LYS A 377 23.18 6.38 26.62
C LYS A 377 23.54 7.25 25.41
N ASN A 378 22.55 7.81 24.72
CA ASN A 378 22.74 8.63 23.53
C ASN A 378 22.87 10.13 23.85
N PHE A 379 22.50 10.54 25.07
CA PHE A 379 22.66 11.92 25.50
C PHE A 379 24.14 12.28 25.69
N ASN A 380 24.49 13.50 25.26
CA ASN A 380 25.80 14.12 25.42
C ASN A 380 25.87 14.95 26.72
N LYS A 381 27.04 15.57 26.96
CA LYS A 381 27.27 16.40 28.15
C LYS A 381 26.20 17.48 28.36
N LYS A 382 25.92 18.28 27.32
CA LYS A 382 24.96 19.40 27.39
C LYS A 382 23.56 18.89 27.72
N GLU A 383 23.15 17.80 27.09
CA GLU A 383 21.82 17.19 27.27
C GLU A 383 21.64 16.58 28.65
N VAL A 384 22.61 15.83 29.16
CA VAL A 384 22.50 15.25 30.51
C VAL A 384 22.50 16.35 31.57
N LYS A 385 23.29 17.42 31.39
CA LYS A 385 23.19 18.59 32.26
C LYS A 385 21.78 19.20 32.23
N LYS A 386 21.20 19.37 31.04
CA LYS A 386 19.84 19.88 30.88
C LYS A 386 18.81 19.00 31.60
N ILE A 387 18.92 17.67 31.52
CA ILE A 387 18.05 16.75 32.27
C ILE A 387 18.16 17.02 33.78
N VAL A 388 19.38 17.20 34.30
CA VAL A 388 19.60 17.53 35.71
C VAL A 388 18.96 18.87 36.07
N ASP A 389 19.07 19.89 35.20
CA ASP A 389 18.44 21.19 35.37
C ASP A 389 16.89 21.05 35.44
N GLU A 390 16.27 20.32 34.49
CA GLU A 390 14.82 20.08 34.43
C GLU A 390 14.29 19.32 35.65
N VAL A 391 14.96 18.23 36.04
CA VAL A 391 14.61 17.46 37.24
C VAL A 391 14.66 18.37 38.46
N ASN A 392 15.68 19.21 38.61
CA ASN A 392 15.83 20.06 39.78
C ASN A 392 14.73 21.13 39.90
N ASN A 393 14.22 21.62 38.78
CA ASN A 393 13.33 22.77 38.74
C ASN A 393 11.84 22.39 38.73
N ASN A 394 11.49 21.15 38.37
CA ASN A 394 10.09 20.72 38.30
C ASN A 394 9.72 19.75 39.45
N SER A 395 8.82 20.19 40.34
CA SER A 395 8.33 19.39 41.46
C SER A 395 7.59 18.13 41.05
N GLN A 396 6.98 18.11 39.87
CA GLN A 396 6.34 16.94 39.29
C GLN A 396 7.35 15.88 38.84
N ILE A 397 8.63 16.24 38.75
CA ILE A 397 9.71 15.33 38.40
C ILE A 397 10.50 14.92 39.64
N TYR A 398 10.97 15.86 40.46
CA TYR A 398 11.77 15.51 41.64
C TYR A 398 10.93 15.00 42.83
N GLY A 399 9.63 15.35 42.90
CA GLY A 399 8.75 15.02 44.02
C GLY A 399 8.07 13.64 43.92
N ARG A 400 8.20 12.95 42.79
CA ARG A 400 7.56 11.64 42.56
C ARG A 400 8.32 10.49 43.22
N ARG A 401 7.61 9.40 43.53
CA ARG A 401 8.18 8.23 44.24
C ARG A 401 9.39 7.61 43.55
N LYS A 402 9.36 7.50 42.22
CA LYS A 402 10.45 6.92 41.41
C LYS A 402 11.61 7.91 41.16
N ALA A 403 11.58 9.14 41.71
CA ALA A 403 12.60 10.15 41.44
C ALA A 403 14.00 9.67 41.80
N THR A 404 14.17 9.08 42.99
CA THR A 404 15.49 8.64 43.49
C THR A 404 16.12 7.59 42.59
N ASP A 405 15.38 6.56 42.19
CA ASP A 405 15.90 5.49 41.32
C ASP A 405 16.25 6.01 39.92
N ASN A 406 15.39 6.87 39.37
CA ASN A 406 15.60 7.46 38.06
C ASN A 406 16.78 8.45 38.06
N ASN A 407 16.93 9.25 39.11
CA ASN A 407 18.06 10.18 39.29
C ASN A 407 19.38 9.43 39.46
N TYR A 408 19.38 8.25 40.10
CA TYR A 408 20.54 7.39 40.18
C TYR A 408 21.04 6.98 38.76
N LEU A 409 20.13 6.58 37.88
CA LEU A 409 20.46 6.25 36.48
C LEU A 409 21.02 7.47 35.72
N ILE A 410 20.38 8.63 35.86
CA ILE A 410 20.88 9.88 35.25
C ILE A 410 22.28 10.22 35.80
N ARG A 411 22.50 10.07 37.11
CA ARG A 411 23.78 10.33 37.77
C ARG A 411 24.89 9.39 37.27
N GLN A 412 24.59 8.13 37.01
CA GLN A 412 25.56 7.21 36.38
C GLN A 412 26.01 7.76 35.03
N ARG A 413 25.07 8.18 34.19
CA ARG A 413 25.39 8.78 32.89
C ARG A 413 26.17 10.09 33.00
N VAL A 414 25.85 10.94 33.98
CA VAL A 414 26.66 12.15 34.27
C VAL A 414 28.11 11.77 34.56
N ASN A 415 28.34 10.78 35.43
CA ASN A 415 29.68 10.37 35.84
C ASN A 415 30.49 9.71 34.70
N GLU A 416 29.82 9.08 33.72
CA GLU A 416 30.47 8.59 32.50
C GLU A 416 31.00 9.74 31.62
N LEU A 417 30.27 10.85 31.56
CA LEU A 417 30.54 11.96 30.65
C LEU A 417 31.38 13.08 31.28
N TYR A 418 31.29 13.26 32.59
CA TYR A 418 31.94 14.34 33.34
C TYR A 418 32.97 13.77 34.32
N THR A 419 34.21 14.26 34.23
CA THR A 419 35.26 13.97 35.22
C THR A 419 34.98 14.63 36.56
N LYS A 420 34.33 15.80 36.55
CA LYS A 420 33.80 16.50 37.73
C LYS A 420 32.46 17.15 37.36
N PHE A 421 31.41 16.87 38.12
CA PHE A 421 30.11 17.50 38.01
C PHE A 421 29.65 17.97 39.40
N ASP A 422 29.24 19.23 39.51
CA ASP A 422 28.87 19.83 40.78
C ASP A 422 27.37 19.64 41.08
N PHE A 423 27.04 18.50 41.67
CA PHE A 423 25.67 18.18 42.08
C PHE A 423 25.13 19.09 43.19
N VAL A 424 25.99 19.82 43.92
CA VAL A 424 25.55 20.70 45.02
C VAL A 424 24.70 21.87 44.50
N LYS A 425 24.89 22.26 43.24
CA LYS A 425 24.06 23.27 42.55
C LYS A 425 22.62 22.82 42.28
N TYR A 426 22.32 21.54 42.48
CA TYR A 426 21.04 20.92 42.14
C TYR A 426 20.41 20.26 43.38
N PRO A 427 19.92 21.05 44.36
CA PRO A 427 19.48 20.53 45.66
C PRO A 427 18.28 19.58 45.59
N ASN A 428 17.47 19.66 44.53
CA ASN A 428 16.31 18.79 44.30
C ASN A 428 16.67 17.54 43.46
N PHE A 429 17.86 17.47 42.88
CA PHE A 429 18.37 16.28 42.19
C PHE A 429 19.03 15.33 43.19
N LYS A 430 18.18 14.60 43.93
CA LYS A 430 18.60 13.65 44.98
C LYS A 430 18.67 12.22 44.48
#